data_AF-A0AAW4W0K9-F1
#
_entry.id   AF-A0AAW4W0K9-F1
#
_cell.length_a   1.000
_cell.length_b   1.000
_cell.length_c   1.000
_cell.angle_alpha   90.00
_cell.angle_beta   90.00
_cell.angle_gamma   90.00
#
_symmetry.space_group_name_H-M   'P 1'
#
loop_
_entity.id
_entity.type
_entity.pdbx_description
1 polymer ?
#
loop_
_entity_poly.entity_id
_entity_poly.type
_entity_poly.pdbx_seq_one_letter_code
_entity_poly.pdbx_strand_id
1 'polypeptide(L)'
;MNTKDILYHLRTEKDLSQDELAAKIFVTRQAVSRWETGETTPNVETLKLLSAFFNVSINTLLGSPRQLICQCCGMPLEDSITSKEPDGSFNEDYCMWCYADGTFKYTTKEQLIDFCVTHMATESWPAEQVRAHMEAIVPTLKHWKK
;
A
#
# COMPACT_ATOMS: atom_id res chain seq x y z
N MET A 1 -9.43 -3.24 -12.40
CA MET A 1 -10.68 -3.70 -11.74
C MET A 1 -11.16 -2.57 -10.83
N ASN A 2 -12.46 -2.41 -10.62
CA ASN A 2 -12.99 -1.40 -9.69
C ASN A 2 -13.26 -2.05 -8.31
N THR A 3 -13.68 -1.24 -7.33
CA THR A 3 -13.97 -1.72 -5.95
C THR A 3 -14.96 -2.87 -5.89
N LYS A 4 -16.03 -2.84 -6.70
CA LYS A 4 -17.07 -3.89 -6.66
C LYS A 4 -16.53 -5.25 -7.11
N ASP A 5 -15.70 -5.26 -8.16
CA ASP A 5 -15.13 -6.48 -8.72
C ASP A 5 -14.12 -7.10 -7.75
N ILE A 6 -13.31 -6.27 -7.10
CA ILE A 6 -12.29 -6.70 -6.13
C ILE A 6 -12.93 -7.22 -4.85
N LEU A 7 -13.91 -6.51 -4.31
CA LEU A 7 -14.58 -6.95 -3.08
C LEU A 7 -15.30 -8.28 -3.28
N TYR A 8 -16.00 -8.44 -4.41
CA TYR A 8 -16.64 -9.70 -4.77
C TYR A 8 -15.61 -10.83 -4.83
N HIS A 9 -14.50 -10.62 -5.55
CA HIS A 9 -13.43 -11.60 -5.69
C HIS A 9 -12.87 -12.04 -4.34
N LEU A 10 -12.41 -11.08 -3.52
CA LEU A 10 -11.84 -11.33 -2.19
C LEU A 10 -12.82 -12.09 -1.27
N ARG A 11 -14.12 -11.74 -1.32
CA ARG A 11 -15.14 -12.46 -0.56
C ARG A 11 -15.26 -13.90 -1.03
N THR A 12 -15.35 -14.13 -2.34
CA THR A 12 -15.54 -15.48 -2.90
C THR A 12 -14.31 -16.36 -2.76
N GLU A 13 -13.10 -15.81 -2.81
CA GLU A 13 -11.86 -16.55 -2.55
C GLU A 13 -11.75 -17.07 -1.11
N LYS A 14 -12.44 -16.43 -0.17
CA LYS A 14 -12.55 -16.87 1.22
C LYS A 14 -13.77 -17.77 1.48
N ASP A 15 -14.50 -18.17 0.44
CA ASP A 15 -15.72 -18.99 0.50
C ASP A 15 -16.83 -18.39 1.40
N LEU A 16 -16.94 -17.05 1.45
CA LEU A 16 -17.93 -16.37 2.29
C LEU A 16 -19.17 -15.96 1.49
N SER A 17 -20.34 -16.08 2.09
CA SER A 17 -21.56 -15.40 1.64
C SER A 17 -21.54 -13.91 2.01
N GLN A 18 -22.43 -13.12 1.39
CA GLN A 18 -22.59 -11.69 1.73
C GLN A 18 -23.01 -11.50 3.19
N ASP A 19 -23.85 -12.40 3.72
CA ASP A 19 -24.28 -12.36 5.12
C ASP A 19 -23.13 -12.66 6.08
N GLU A 20 -22.27 -13.63 5.76
CA GLU A 20 -21.10 -13.97 6.59
C GLU A 20 -20.05 -12.85 6.58
N LEU A 21 -19.77 -12.25 5.42
CA LEU A 21 -18.89 -11.08 5.38
C LEU A 21 -19.48 -9.95 6.21
N ALA A 22 -20.76 -9.63 6.00
CA ALA A 22 -21.45 -8.56 6.73
C ALA A 22 -21.35 -8.73 8.25
N ALA A 23 -21.56 -9.96 8.75
CA ALA A 23 -21.41 -10.27 10.17
C ALA A 23 -19.98 -10.08 10.68
N LYS A 24 -18.96 -10.47 9.89
CA LYS A 24 -17.55 -10.36 10.28
C LYS A 24 -17.02 -8.92 10.35
N ILE A 25 -17.55 -8.03 9.52
CA ILE A 25 -17.16 -6.60 9.50
C ILE A 25 -18.23 -5.66 10.07
N PHE A 26 -19.20 -6.21 10.81
CA PHE A 26 -20.24 -5.47 11.54
C PHE A 26 -21.08 -4.52 10.69
N VAL A 27 -21.48 -4.97 9.50
CA VAL A 27 -22.38 -4.23 8.59
C VAL A 27 -23.59 -5.08 8.22
N THR A 28 -24.52 -4.51 7.43
CA THR A 28 -25.66 -5.27 6.92
C THR A 28 -25.29 -5.99 5.64
N ARG A 29 -25.92 -7.16 5.38
CA ARG A 29 -25.81 -7.85 4.09
C ARG A 29 -26.18 -6.94 2.91
N GLN A 30 -27.17 -6.07 3.11
CA GLN A 30 -27.57 -5.09 2.11
C GLN A 30 -26.44 -4.12 1.76
N ALA A 31 -25.63 -3.69 2.75
CA ALA A 31 -24.45 -2.86 2.48
C ALA A 31 -23.45 -3.60 1.58
N VAL A 32 -23.10 -4.84 1.92
CA VAL A 32 -22.20 -5.69 1.11
C VAL A 32 -22.72 -5.85 -0.31
N SER A 33 -24.02 -6.14 -0.47
CA SER A 33 -24.65 -6.26 -1.78
C SER A 33 -24.52 -4.97 -2.60
N ARG A 34 -24.80 -3.80 -2.01
CA ARG A 34 -24.69 -2.50 -2.69
C ARG A 34 -23.25 -2.15 -3.08
N TRP A 35 -22.26 -2.64 -2.34
CA TRP A 35 -20.85 -2.48 -2.73
C TRP A 35 -20.48 -3.39 -3.89
N GLU A 36 -20.89 -4.66 -3.87
CA GLU A 36 -20.60 -5.64 -4.93
C GLU A 36 -21.37 -5.37 -6.23
N THR A 37 -22.50 -4.64 -6.17
CA THR A 37 -23.20 -4.15 -7.36
C THR A 37 -22.66 -2.80 -7.85
N GLY A 38 -21.85 -2.11 -7.04
CA GLY A 38 -21.31 -0.78 -7.33
C GLY A 38 -22.32 0.37 -7.14
N GLU A 39 -23.44 0.12 -6.45
CA GLU A 39 -24.43 1.16 -6.13
C GLU A 39 -23.89 2.16 -5.10
N THR A 40 -23.05 1.69 -4.17
CA THR A 40 -22.37 2.53 -3.18
C THR A 40 -20.93 2.07 -2.97
N THR A 41 -20.11 2.89 -2.33
CA THR A 41 -18.76 2.50 -1.89
C THR A 41 -18.69 2.40 -0.35
N PRO A 42 -17.82 1.53 0.19
CA PRO A 42 -17.58 1.50 1.63
C PRO A 42 -16.99 2.84 2.10
N ASN A 43 -17.38 3.29 3.30
CA ASN A 43 -16.77 4.47 3.91
C ASN A 43 -15.37 4.16 4.46
N VAL A 44 -14.65 5.19 4.90
CA VAL A 44 -13.26 5.07 5.38
C VAL A 44 -13.10 4.05 6.51
N GLU A 45 -14.00 4.04 7.50
CA GLU A 45 -13.91 3.10 8.63
C GLU A 45 -14.19 1.66 8.17
N THR A 46 -15.15 1.47 7.27
CA THR A 46 -15.41 0.15 6.68
C THR A 46 -14.26 -0.32 5.79
N LEU A 47 -13.60 0.57 5.05
CA LEU A 47 -12.41 0.23 4.25
C LEU A 47 -11.26 -0.26 5.14
N LYS A 48 -11.05 0.34 6.32
CA LYS A 48 -10.06 -0.15 7.29
C LYS A 48 -10.40 -1.56 7.78
N LEU A 49 -11.67 -1.83 8.10
CA LEU A 49 -12.12 -3.16 8.52
C LEU A 49 -11.92 -4.19 7.41
N LEU A 50 -12.29 -3.85 6.17
CA LEU A 50 -12.10 -4.70 5.00
C LEU A 50 -10.60 -4.96 4.73
N SER A 51 -9.78 -3.92 4.83
CA SER A 51 -8.33 -3.99 4.66
C SER A 51 -7.71 -4.95 5.68
N ALA A 52 -8.08 -4.82 6.96
CA ALA A 52 -7.64 -5.73 8.01
C ALA A 52 -8.15 -7.17 7.79
N PHE A 53 -9.42 -7.32 7.41
CA PHE A 53 -10.06 -8.62 7.24
C PHE A 53 -9.50 -9.44 6.06
N PHE A 54 -9.26 -8.76 4.93
CA PHE A 54 -8.71 -9.38 3.72
C PHE A 54 -7.18 -9.32 3.66
N ASN A 55 -6.54 -8.56 4.56
CA ASN A 55 -5.10 -8.30 4.59
C ASN A 55 -4.58 -7.76 3.24
N VAL A 56 -5.27 -6.75 2.73
CA VAL A 56 -4.91 -6.01 1.51
C VAL A 56 -4.95 -4.50 1.80
N SER A 57 -4.23 -3.69 1.03
CA SER A 57 -4.27 -2.24 1.19
C SER A 57 -5.62 -1.65 0.76
N ILE A 58 -5.92 -0.43 1.22
CA ILE A 58 -7.14 0.28 0.80
C ILE A 58 -7.02 0.65 -0.68
N ASN A 59 -5.84 0.99 -1.17
CA ASN A 59 -5.56 1.20 -2.58
C ASN A 59 -5.91 -0.02 -3.43
N THR A 60 -5.56 -1.23 -2.98
CA THR A 60 -5.99 -2.48 -3.61
C THR A 60 -7.51 -2.59 -3.62
N LEU A 61 -8.19 -2.37 -2.48
CA LEU A 61 -9.66 -2.41 -2.41
C LEU A 61 -10.34 -1.41 -3.36
N LEU A 62 -9.70 -0.26 -3.62
CA LEU A 62 -10.22 0.78 -4.50
C LEU A 62 -9.86 0.56 -5.99
N GLY A 63 -9.18 -0.52 -6.34
CA GLY A 63 -8.85 -0.85 -7.73
C GLY A 63 -7.51 -0.34 -8.23
N SER A 64 -6.61 0.04 -7.32
CA SER A 64 -5.31 0.63 -7.63
C SER A 64 -5.40 1.71 -8.72
N PRO A 65 -6.25 2.75 -8.56
CA PRO A 65 -6.39 3.81 -9.56
C PRO A 65 -5.09 4.58 -9.78
N ARG A 66 -4.14 4.49 -8.84
CA ARG A 66 -2.78 5.00 -8.94
C ARG A 66 -1.79 3.96 -8.41
N GLN A 67 -0.65 3.85 -9.09
CA GLN A 67 0.50 3.14 -8.56
C GLN A 67 1.07 3.97 -7.41
N LEU A 68 0.99 3.44 -6.20
CA LEU A 68 1.62 4.07 -5.05
C LEU A 68 3.13 3.90 -5.14
N ILE A 69 3.87 4.89 -4.68
CA ILE A 69 5.32 4.82 -4.53
C ILE A 69 5.69 5.15 -3.10
N CYS A 70 6.74 4.51 -2.60
CA CYS A 70 7.28 4.78 -1.29
C CYS A 70 7.76 6.23 -1.23
N GLN A 71 7.22 6.97 -0.27
CA GLN A 71 7.53 8.38 -0.03
C GLN A 71 8.86 8.58 0.73
N CYS A 72 9.67 7.53 0.87
CA CYS A 72 11.03 7.57 1.38
C CYS A 72 12.04 7.19 0.27
N CYS A 73 11.89 6.05 -0.41
CA CYS A 73 12.83 5.60 -1.45
C CYS A 73 12.36 5.71 -2.90
N GLY A 74 11.09 6.04 -3.16
CA GLY A 74 10.53 6.19 -4.51
C GLY A 74 10.17 4.87 -5.20
N MET A 75 10.41 3.72 -4.57
CA MET A 75 10.07 2.42 -5.12
C MET A 75 8.54 2.22 -5.21
N PRO A 76 8.00 1.63 -6.29
CA PRO A 76 6.60 1.23 -6.35
C PRO A 76 6.19 0.38 -5.15
N LEU A 77 4.97 0.59 -4.65
CA LEU A 77 4.40 -0.18 -3.56
C LEU A 77 3.45 -1.25 -4.09
N GLU A 78 3.62 -2.44 -3.53
CA GLU A 78 2.70 -3.57 -3.62
C GLU A 78 2.37 -4.03 -2.19
N ASP A 79 1.22 -4.68 -1.99
CA ASP A 79 0.78 -5.11 -0.65
C ASP A 79 1.83 -5.99 0.07
N SER A 80 2.63 -6.75 -0.68
CA SER A 80 3.71 -7.61 -0.15
C SER A 80 4.90 -6.84 0.44
N ILE A 81 5.16 -5.62 -0.03
CA ILE A 81 6.32 -4.79 0.34
C ILE A 81 5.91 -3.51 1.06
N THR A 82 4.60 -3.26 1.19
CA THR A 82 4.05 -2.10 1.89
C THR A 82 4.26 -2.29 3.39
N SER A 83 4.74 -1.24 4.05
CA SER A 83 4.96 -1.26 5.49
C SER A 83 3.64 -1.27 6.26
N LYS A 84 3.73 -1.58 7.56
CA LYS A 84 2.59 -1.56 8.46
C LYS A 84 2.88 -0.67 9.67
N GLU A 85 1.83 -0.08 10.20
CA GLU A 85 1.86 0.61 11.48
C GLU A 85 1.95 -0.39 12.64
N PRO A 86 2.31 0.05 13.87
CA PRO A 86 2.35 -0.83 15.05
C PRO A 86 1.04 -1.56 15.35
N ASP A 87 -0.11 -1.05 14.89
CA ASP A 87 -1.42 -1.70 15.02
C ASP A 87 -1.71 -2.74 13.92
N GLY A 88 -0.76 -2.95 13.00
CA GLY A 88 -0.86 -3.89 11.89
C GLY A 88 -1.57 -3.36 10.64
N SER A 89 -2.05 -2.12 10.66
CA SER A 89 -2.66 -1.48 9.48
C SER A 89 -1.61 -1.15 8.42
N PHE A 90 -2.00 -1.16 7.14
CA PHE A 90 -1.10 -0.80 6.05
C PHE A 90 -0.74 0.68 6.09
N ASN A 91 0.55 0.97 5.94
CA ASN A 91 1.04 2.31 5.68
C ASN A 91 1.32 2.45 4.17
N GLU A 92 0.36 3.04 3.47
CA GLU A 92 0.35 3.22 2.00
C GLU A 92 1.38 4.25 1.50
N ASP A 93 2.10 4.91 2.40
CA ASP A 93 3.16 5.86 2.05
C ASP A 93 4.55 5.22 2.05
N TYR A 94 4.80 4.11 2.76
CA TYR A 94 6.15 3.58 2.91
C TYR A 94 6.28 2.07 2.67
N CYS A 95 7.44 1.66 2.16
CA CYS A 95 7.78 0.24 2.05
C CYS A 95 8.41 -0.27 3.36
N MET A 96 8.30 -1.58 3.59
CA MET A 96 8.78 -2.25 4.81
C MET A 96 10.28 -2.11 5.08
N TRP A 97 11.08 -1.73 4.07
CA TRP A 97 12.51 -1.50 4.23
C TRP A 97 12.87 -0.07 4.62
N CYS A 98 11.96 0.88 4.39
CA CYS A 98 12.16 2.28 4.76
C CYS A 98 11.54 2.58 6.12
N TYR A 99 10.39 1.98 6.41
CA TYR A 99 9.64 2.18 7.64
C TYR A 99 9.11 0.85 8.15
N ALA A 100 9.25 0.63 9.45
CA ALA A 100 8.62 -0.49 10.15
C ALA A 100 8.35 -0.06 11.60
N ASP A 101 7.16 -0.40 12.10
CA ASP A 101 6.79 -0.26 13.52
C ASP A 101 7.08 1.14 14.11
N GLY A 102 6.65 2.21 13.43
CA GLY A 102 6.86 3.57 13.93
C GLY A 102 8.23 4.17 13.60
N THR A 103 9.15 3.40 13.02
CA THR A 103 10.56 3.79 12.93
C THR A 103 11.06 3.79 11.48
N PHE A 104 11.73 4.86 11.09
CA PHE A 104 12.44 4.93 9.81
C PHE A 104 13.83 4.32 9.93
N LYS A 105 14.21 3.51 8.94
CA LYS A 105 15.54 2.91 8.86
C LYS A 105 16.62 3.94 8.51
N TYR A 106 16.28 4.89 7.64
CA TYR A 106 17.21 5.90 7.13
C TYR A 106 16.95 7.25 7.79
N THR A 107 18.00 7.89 8.28
CA THR A 107 17.91 9.19 8.96
C THR A 107 18.33 10.36 8.06
N THR A 108 19.04 10.09 6.96
CA THR A 108 19.45 11.11 5.99
C THR A 108 19.24 10.62 4.56
N LYS A 109 19.12 11.58 3.61
CA LYS A 109 18.96 11.26 2.18
C LYS A 109 20.18 10.53 1.67
N GLU A 110 21.37 10.93 2.10
CA GLU A 110 22.65 10.38 1.71
C GLU A 110 22.77 8.90 2.10
N GLN A 111 22.36 8.54 3.33
CA GLN A 111 22.38 7.15 3.79
C GLN A 111 21.49 6.25 2.92
N LEU A 112 20.30 6.73 2.56
CA LEU A 112 19.39 6.03 1.67
C LEU A 112 19.98 5.92 0.24
N ILE A 113 20.50 7.02 -0.31
CA ILE A 113 21.09 7.06 -1.65
C ILE A 113 22.25 6.07 -1.75
N ASP A 114 23.15 6.06 -0.76
CA ASP A 114 24.29 5.15 -0.72
C ASP A 114 23.85 3.68 -0.68
N PHE A 115 22.80 3.38 0.11
CA PHE A 115 22.20 2.05 0.16
C PHE A 115 21.63 1.65 -1.22
N CYS A 116 20.84 2.52 -1.85
CA CYS A 116 20.25 2.27 -3.16
C CYS A 116 21.32 2.10 -4.25
N VAL A 117 22.34 2.94 -4.28
CA VAL A 117 23.47 2.82 -5.24
C VAL A 117 24.14 1.45 -5.11
N THR A 118 24.34 0.98 -3.88
CA THR A 118 25.00 -0.32 -3.64
C THR A 118 24.15 -1.50 -4.10
N HIS A 119 22.81 -1.43 -3.98
CA HIS A 119 21.92 -2.57 -4.21
C HIS A 119 21.17 -2.53 -5.55
N MET A 120 21.11 -1.38 -6.22
CA MET A 120 20.40 -1.19 -7.49
C MET A 120 21.32 -1.10 -8.70
N ALA A 121 22.61 -0.82 -8.48
CA ALA A 121 23.57 -0.72 -9.58
C ALA A 121 23.77 -2.07 -10.26
N THR A 122 23.73 -2.04 -11.59
CA THR A 122 23.98 -3.19 -12.46
C THR A 122 24.92 -2.77 -13.59
N GLU A 123 25.34 -3.71 -14.44
CA GLU A 123 26.10 -3.37 -15.66
C GLU A 123 25.30 -2.43 -16.59
N SER A 124 23.98 -2.60 -16.66
CA SER A 124 23.09 -1.77 -17.47
C SER A 124 22.71 -0.45 -16.81
N TRP A 125 22.85 -0.33 -15.50
CA TRP A 125 22.57 0.89 -14.75
C TRP A 125 23.67 1.16 -13.72
N PRO A 126 24.78 1.79 -14.13
CA PRO A 126 25.96 1.97 -13.29
C PRO A 126 25.70 2.83 -12.04
N ALA A 127 26.51 2.62 -11.00
CA ALA A 127 26.38 3.28 -9.70
C ALA A 127 26.28 4.82 -9.78
N GLU A 128 27.03 5.46 -10.66
CA GLU A 128 26.97 6.91 -10.88
C GLU A 128 25.61 7.37 -11.42
N GLN A 129 25.02 6.60 -12.36
CA GLN A 129 23.70 6.90 -12.90
C GLN A 129 22.60 6.65 -11.88
N VAL A 130 22.70 5.58 -11.09
CA VAL A 130 21.79 5.33 -9.97
C VAL A 130 21.86 6.49 -8.98
N ARG A 131 23.06 6.93 -8.60
CA ARG A 131 23.24 8.04 -7.66
C ARG A 131 22.57 9.31 -8.17
N ALA A 132 22.90 9.73 -9.40
CA ALA A 132 22.34 10.93 -10.00
C ALA A 132 20.80 10.87 -10.08
N HIS A 133 20.24 9.71 -10.41
CA HIS A 133 18.79 9.51 -10.41
C HIS A 133 18.18 9.66 -9.01
N MET A 134 18.76 9.01 -8.01
CA MET A 134 18.26 9.05 -6.63
C MET A 134 18.39 10.47 -6.03
N GLU A 135 19.47 11.19 -6.31
CA GLU A 135 19.67 12.58 -5.89
C GLU A 135 18.61 13.52 -6.48
N ALA A 136 18.10 13.24 -7.69
CA ALA A 136 17.01 14.00 -8.29
C ALA A 136 15.64 13.67 -7.67
N ILE A 137 15.37 12.39 -7.35
CA ILE A 137 14.05 11.94 -6.89
C ILE A 137 13.87 12.07 -5.38
N VAL A 138 14.83 11.59 -4.57
CA VAL A 138 14.70 11.47 -3.10
C VAL A 138 14.28 12.79 -2.44
N PRO A 139 14.85 13.96 -2.79
CA PRO A 139 14.43 15.23 -2.18
C PRO A 139 12.97 15.62 -2.44
N THR A 140 12.33 15.05 -3.45
CA THR A 140 10.94 15.37 -3.83
C THR A 140 9.89 14.51 -3.10
N LEU A 141 10.31 13.50 -2.35
CA LEU A 141 9.40 12.57 -1.66
C LEU A 141 8.95 13.11 -0.30
N LYS A 142 7.75 12.75 0.17
CA LYS A 142 7.15 13.37 1.39
C LYS A 142 8.05 13.27 2.62
N HIS A 143 8.72 12.14 2.86
CA HIS A 143 9.57 11.97 4.05
C HIS A 143 10.73 12.98 4.11
N TRP A 144 11.21 13.40 2.94
CA TRP A 144 12.40 14.25 2.78
C TRP A 144 12.08 15.70 2.48
N LYS A 145 10.80 16.02 2.28
CA LYS A 145 10.26 17.37 2.16
C LYS A 145 10.16 17.96 3.57
N LYS A 146 10.93 19.03 3.79
CA LYS A 146 10.74 19.91 4.94
C LYS A 146 9.63 20.91 4.65
#